data_AF-I4D7Q6-F1
#
_entry.id   AF-I4D7Q6-F1
#
_cell.length_a   1.000
_cell.length_b   1.000
_cell.length_c   1.000
_cell.angle_alpha   90.00
_cell.angle_beta   90.00
_cell.angle_gamma   90.00
#
_symmetry.space_group_name_H-M   'P 1'
#
loop_
_entity.id
_entity.type
_entity.pdbx_description
1 polymer ?
#
loop_
_entity_poly.entity_id
_entity_poly.type
_entity_poly.pdbx_seq_one_letter_code
_entity_poly.pdbx_strand_id
1 'polypeptide(L)' 'MTTSSINILIQRINELSRKQRSEGLEEWEKAEQEVLRQEYLSFIRGQVKETLSKVKFVDDPPIQ' A
#
# COMPACT_ATOMS: atom_id res chain seq x y z
N MET A 1 -0.94 -12.07 6.33
CA MET A 1 0.17 -11.61 5.47
C MET A 1 1.39 -11.35 6.32
N THR A 2 2.56 -11.78 5.87
CA THR A 2 3.83 -11.39 6.49
C THR A 2 4.41 -10.18 5.75
N THR A 3 5.26 -9.38 6.40
CA THR A 3 5.95 -8.24 5.79
C THR A 3 6.68 -8.63 4.49
N SER A 4 7.22 -9.85 4.45
CA SER A 4 7.89 -10.40 3.27
C SER A 4 6.96 -10.56 2.07
N SER A 5 5.71 -10.99 2.27
CA SER A 5 4.72 -11.11 1.18
C SER A 5 4.36 -9.76 0.56
N ILE A 6 4.25 -8.71 1.37
CA ILE A 6 3.94 -7.35 0.90
C ILE A 6 5.09 -6.77 0.08
N ASN A 7 6.33 -7.03 0.46
CA ASN A 7 7.49 -6.60 -0.31
C ASN A 7 7.52 -7.23 -1.70
N ILE A 8 7.20 -8.53 -1.83
CA ILE A 8 7.10 -9.21 -3.12
C ILE A 8 6.01 -8.57 -3.98
N LEU A 9 4.85 -8.29 -3.39
CA LEU A 9 3.75 -7.63 -4.07
C LEU A 9 4.14 -6.23 -4.59
N ILE A 10 4.81 -5.42 -3.76
CA ILE A 10 5.30 -4.09 -4.15
C ILE A 10 6.32 -4.19 -5.28
N GLN A 11 7.23 -5.17 -5.23
CA GLN A 11 8.20 -5.41 -6.31
C GLN A 11 7.48 -5.69 -7.63
N ARG A 12 6.47 -6.59 -7.62
CA ARG A 12 5.68 -6.92 -8.80
C ARG A 12 4.89 -5.73 -9.35
N ILE A 13 4.26 -4.93 -8.48
CA ILE A 13 3.60 -3.68 -8.89
C ILE A 13 4.58 -2.73 -9.57
N ASN A 14 5.80 -2.61 -9.06
CA ASN A 14 6.83 -1.72 -9.63
C ASN A 14 7.35 -2.23 -10.98
N GLU A 15 7.50 -3.55 -11.14
CA GLU A 15 7.84 -4.17 -12.44
C GLU A 15 6.78 -3.84 -13.49
N LEU A 16 5.51 -4.11 -13.19
CA LEU A 16 4.38 -3.82 -14.07
C LEU A 16 4.28 -2.32 -14.37
N SER A 17 4.51 -1.47 -13.38
CA SER A 17 4.49 -0.01 -13.57
C SER A 17 5.64 0.49 -14.45
N ARG A 18 6.81 -0.16 -14.39
CA ARG A 18 7.94 0.14 -15.30
C ARG A 18 7.62 -0.29 -16.72
N LYS A 19 7.11 -1.52 -16.90
CA LYS A 19 6.69 -2.04 -18.20
C LYS A 19 5.60 -1.18 -18.85
N GLN A 20 4.60 -0.77 -18.07
CA GLN A 20 3.53 0.14 -18.49
C GLN A 20 4.06 1.46 -19.07
N ARG A 21 5.14 2.00 -18.49
CA ARG A 21 5.75 3.26 -18.93
C ARG A 21 6.64 3.11 -20.17
N SER A 22 7.24 1.94 -20.38
CA SER A 22 8.16 1.71 -21.51
C SER A 22 7.43 1.23 -22.76
N GLU A 23 6.74 0.09 -22.65
CA GLU A 23 6.16 -0.63 -23.79
C GLU A 23 4.64 -0.79 -23.69
N GLY A 24 4.07 -0.45 -22.53
CA GLY A 24 2.65 -0.67 -22.23
C GLY A 24 2.42 -2.02 -21.56
N LEU A 25 1.19 -2.25 -21.12
CA LEU A 25 0.78 -3.51 -20.51
C LEU A 25 -0.20 -4.25 -21.42
N GLU A 26 -0.03 -5.56 -21.48
CA GLU A 26 -1.04 -6.46 -22.02
C GLU A 26 -2.27 -6.49 -21.09
N GLU A 27 -3.41 -6.94 -21.61
CA GLU A 27 -4.68 -6.86 -20.87
C GLU A 27 -4.66 -7.70 -19.59
N TRP A 28 -4.02 -8.86 -19.62
CA TRP A 28 -3.84 -9.70 -18.43
C TRP A 28 -2.90 -9.06 -17.40
N GLU A 29 -1.90 -8.30 -17.84
CA GLU A 29 -0.97 -7.59 -16.96
C GLU A 29 -1.64 -6.40 -16.28
N LYS A 30 -2.55 -5.70 -16.98
CA LYS A 30 -3.39 -4.67 -16.36
C LYS A 30 -4.28 -5.26 -15.28
N ALA A 31 -4.90 -6.41 -15.56
CA ALA A 31 -5.72 -7.12 -14.59
C ALA A 31 -4.89 -7.56 -13.37
N GLU A 32 -3.69 -8.11 -13.60
CA GLU A 32 -2.73 -8.44 -12.54
C GLU A 32 -2.38 -7.20 -11.70
N GLN A 33 -1.99 -6.10 -12.36
CA GLN A 33 -1.62 -4.86 -11.69
C GLN A 33 -2.76 -4.30 -10.83
N GLU A 34 -4.00 -4.37 -11.32
CA GLU A 34 -5.18 -3.91 -10.58
C GLU A 34 -5.43 -4.76 -9.33
N VAL A 35 -5.39 -6.09 -9.46
CA VAL A 35 -5.56 -7.01 -8.32
C VAL A 35 -4.50 -6.74 -7.25
N LEU A 36 -3.23 -6.64 -7.65
CA LEU A 36 -2.13 -6.37 -6.72
C LEU A 36 -2.29 -5.00 -6.03
N ARG A 37 -2.75 -3.98 -6.75
CA ARG A 37 -3.01 -2.64 -6.16
C ARG A 37 -4.13 -2.68 -5.14
N GLN A 38 -5.21 -3.41 -5.40
CA GLN A 38 -6.31 -3.55 -4.44
C GLN A 38 -5.85 -4.24 -3.15
N GLU A 39 -5.04 -5.28 -3.29
CA GLU A 39 -4.46 -6.00 -2.16
C GLU A 39 -3.51 -5.11 -1.33
N TYR A 40 -2.64 -4.34 -1.99
CA TYR A 40 -1.79 -3.34 -1.33
C TYR A 40 -2.60 -2.28 -0.58
N LEU A 41 -3.63 -1.71 -1.23
CA LEU A 41 -4.47 -0.67 -0.61
C LEU A 41 -5.23 -1.21 0.60
N SER A 42 -5.71 -2.45 0.55
CA SER A 42 -6.35 -3.10 1.70
C SER A 42 -5.39 -3.18 2.89
N PHE A 43 -4.15 -3.59 2.64
CA PHE A 43 -3.12 -3.67 3.66
C PHE A 43 -2.80 -2.29 4.26
N ILE A 44 -2.54 -1.28 3.42
CA ILE A 44 -2.23 0.08 3.88
C ILE A 44 -3.40 0.69 4.67
N ARG A 45 -4.64 0.49 4.24
CA ARG A 45 -5.82 0.95 5.00
C ARG A 45 -5.86 0.35 6.41
N GLY A 46 -5.48 -0.92 6.56
CA GLY A 46 -5.34 -1.56 7.87
C GLY A 46 -4.29 -0.89 8.74
N GLN A 47 -3.09 -0.68 8.19
CA GLN A 47 -1.98 -0.02 8.90
C GLN A 47 -2.33 1.42 9.35
N VAL A 48 -3.01 2.19 8.49
CA VAL A 48 -3.44 3.55 8.82
C VAL A 48 -4.45 3.53 9.96
N LYS A 49 -5.46 2.65 9.92
CA LYS A 49 -6.43 2.50 11.02
C LYS A 49 -5.75 2.13 12.33
N GLU A 50 -4.80 1.20 12.30
CA GLU A 50 -4.04 0.81 13.48
C GLU A 50 -3.24 1.99 14.04
N THR A 51 -2.58 2.75 13.16
CA THR A 51 -1.80 3.93 13.55
C THR A 51 -2.68 4.98 14.23
N LEU A 52 -3.84 5.28 13.63
CA LEU A 52 -4.81 6.22 14.19
C LEU A 52 -5.38 5.74 15.54
N SER A 53 -5.60 4.44 15.72
CA SER A 53 -6.09 3.89 16.99
C SER A 53 -5.12 4.07 18.16
N LYS A 54 -3.82 4.27 17.86
CA LYS A 54 -2.77 4.48 18.86
C LYS A 54 -2.57 5.96 19.19
N VAL A 55 -3.18 6.87 18.42
CA VAL A 55 -3.12 8.31 18.71
C VAL A 55 -3.89 8.57 20.00
N LYS A 56 -3.19 9.10 21.00
CA LYS A 56 -3.79 9.59 22.24
C LYS A 56 -3.90 11.10 22.15
N PHE A 57 -5.07 11.64 22.49
CA PHE A 57 -5.21 13.06 22.74
C PHE A 57 -4.49 13.39 24.04
N VAL A 58 -3.53 14.31 23.96
CA VAL A 58 -2.86 14.86 25.13
C VAL A 58 -3.45 16.25 25.30
N ASP A 59 -4.24 16.45 26.36
CA ASP A 59 -4.56 17.80 26.80
C ASP A 59 -3.27 18.37 27.37
N ASP A 60 -2.60 19.25 26.62
CA ASP A 60 -1.47 19.99 27.17
C ASP A 60 -2.00 20.85 28.32
N PRO A 61 -1.46 20.70 29.55
CA PRO A 61 -1.86 21.56 30.64
C PRO A 61 -1.54 23.02 30.26
N PRO A 62 -2.36 24.00 30.69
CA PRO A 62 -2.15 25.39 30.33
C PRO A 62 -0.72 25.80 30.74
N ILE A 63 0.01 26.32 29.77
CA ILE A 63 1.36 26.85 29.97
C ILE A 63 1.25 27.95 31.04
N GLN A 64 1.89 27.73 32.19
CA GLN A 64 1.96 28.67 33.32
C GLN A 64 2.92 29.82 33.03
#